data_AF-A0A9F7RAU4-F1
#
_entry.id   AF-A0A9F7RAU4-F1
#
_cell.length_a   1.000
_cell.length_b   1.000
_cell.length_c   1.000
_cell.angle_alpha   90.00
_cell.angle_beta   90.00
_cell.angle_gamma   90.00
#
_symmetry.space_group_name_H-M   'P 1'
#
loop_
_entity.id
_entity.type
_entity.pdbx_description
1 polymer ?
#
loop_
_entity_poly.entity_id
_entity_poly.type
_entity_poly.pdbx_seq_one_letter_code
_entity_poly.pdbx_strand_id
1 'polypeptide(L)'
;MAEEQISPLKDFLITYIMPEKCYEHLFLRLNLTHGPCVKIVLSKILSMWMLGELIAPVLQIWVVLQGGGAEGLSLVSVLLQLLAVSIHTAVCILHNFPIGAYGESVFVLVQFVLLVFLIQYYKGNTISGCVLLSVYSGVMYLLTSALTPAVVVMTMQEWSVLLVITSRLIQAGCNMKSGSTGQLSGASVFLVFLASLGRAFQSTRESHSLHSQACVLSSCCSLLLLIQIQIYRKPPTSRETTKRKKEE
;
A
#
# COMPACT_ATOMS: atom_id res chain seq x y z
N MET A 1 11.41 -27.37 39.89
CA MET A 1 10.92 -27.48 38.49
C MET A 1 9.66 -26.64 38.40
N ALA A 2 9.79 -25.40 37.94
CA ALA A 2 8.65 -24.61 37.48
C ALA A 2 9.01 -24.23 36.05
N GLU A 3 8.47 -25.00 35.11
CA GLU A 3 8.55 -24.72 33.68
C GLU A 3 7.77 -23.42 33.46
N GLU A 4 8.49 -22.30 33.38
CA GLU A 4 7.92 -21.03 32.98
C GLU A 4 7.48 -21.22 31.53
N GLN A 5 6.17 -21.40 31.30
CA GLN A 5 5.62 -21.41 29.95
C GLN A 5 5.98 -20.08 29.28
N ILE A 6 7.05 -20.09 28.49
CA ILE A 6 7.36 -19.02 27.55
C ILE A 6 6.20 -19.04 26.57
N SER A 7 5.25 -18.14 26.79
CA SER A 7 4.09 -18.01 25.91
C SER A 7 4.59 -17.82 24.47
N PRO A 8 3.99 -18.48 23.46
CA PRO A 8 4.38 -18.30 22.05
C PRO A 8 4.31 -16.83 21.62
N LEU A 9 3.49 -16.04 22.33
CA LEU A 9 3.43 -14.59 22.25
C LEU A 9 4.75 -13.91 22.66
N LYS A 10 5.37 -14.31 23.78
CA LYS A 10 6.64 -13.77 24.29
C LYS A 10 7.78 -14.04 23.30
N ASP A 11 7.87 -15.24 22.76
CA ASP A 11 8.87 -15.57 21.73
C ASP A 11 8.66 -14.79 20.43
N PHE A 12 7.42 -14.62 19.98
CA PHE A 12 7.11 -13.78 18.82
C PHE A 12 7.48 -12.31 19.05
N LEU A 13 7.15 -11.76 20.22
CA LEU A 13 7.46 -10.38 20.61
C LEU A 13 8.97 -10.15 20.69
N ILE A 14 9.72 -11.09 21.27
CA ILE A 14 11.17 -10.97 21.45
C ILE A 14 11.91 -11.15 20.12
N THR A 15 11.45 -12.09 19.30
CA THR A 15 12.10 -12.42 18.02
C THR A 15 11.79 -11.39 16.94
N TYR A 16 10.56 -10.90 16.89
CA TYR A 16 10.07 -10.11 15.76
C TYR A 16 9.83 -8.62 16.09
N ILE A 17 9.57 -8.26 17.35
CA ILE A 17 9.15 -6.89 17.71
C ILE A 17 10.21 -6.14 18.54
N MET A 18 10.86 -6.77 19.52
CA MET A 18 11.77 -6.07 20.43
C MET A 18 12.82 -6.97 21.09
N PRO A 19 14.02 -6.46 21.43
CA PRO A 19 15.00 -7.23 22.20
C PRO A 19 14.50 -7.55 23.63
N GLU A 20 14.96 -8.66 24.22
CA GLU A 20 14.54 -9.12 25.56
C GLU A 20 14.61 -8.03 26.64
N LYS A 21 15.69 -7.24 26.62
CA LYS A 21 15.88 -6.12 27.57
C LYS A 21 14.77 -5.06 27.49
N CYS A 22 14.21 -4.84 26.30
CA CYS A 22 13.08 -3.93 26.14
C CYS A 22 11.76 -4.58 26.54
N TYR A 23 11.59 -5.89 26.34
CA TYR A 23 10.43 -6.62 26.84
C TYR A 23 10.33 -6.52 28.37
N GLU A 24 11.46 -6.70 29.08
CA GLU A 24 11.48 -6.56 30.54
C GLU A 24 11.18 -5.14 31.01
N HIS A 25 11.74 -4.11 30.38
CA HIS A 25 11.49 -2.73 30.79
C HIS A 25 10.04 -2.28 30.51
N LEU A 26 9.46 -2.68 29.37
CA LEU A 26 8.11 -2.25 28.97
C LEU A 26 7.00 -3.06 29.66
N PHE A 27 7.11 -4.38 29.67
CA PHE A 27 6.03 -5.28 30.12
C PHE A 27 6.19 -5.72 31.58
N LEU A 28 7.41 -5.96 32.05
CA LEU A 28 7.65 -6.41 33.44
C LEU A 28 7.80 -5.25 34.43
N ARG A 29 8.42 -4.13 34.02
CA ARG A 29 8.55 -2.92 34.85
C ARG A 29 7.54 -1.81 34.54
N LEU A 30 6.62 -2.02 33.57
CA LEU A 30 5.62 -1.04 33.13
C LEU A 30 6.20 0.36 32.81
N ASN A 31 7.47 0.42 32.39
CA ASN A 31 8.15 1.68 32.17
C ASN A 31 7.96 2.14 30.71
N LEU A 32 6.71 2.49 30.38
CA LEU A 32 6.26 2.91 29.05
C LEU A 32 6.94 4.19 28.54
N THR A 33 7.68 4.89 29.40
CA THR A 33 8.38 6.14 29.11
C THR A 33 9.86 5.95 28.80
N HIS A 34 10.35 4.70 28.72
CA HIS A 34 11.75 4.43 28.40
C HIS A 34 12.02 4.73 26.92
N GLY A 35 12.41 5.99 26.66
CA GLY A 35 12.60 6.58 25.33
C GLY A 35 13.28 5.69 24.27
N PRO A 36 14.41 5.01 24.54
CA PRO A 36 15.07 4.17 23.54
C PRO A 36 14.26 2.90 23.18
N CYS A 37 13.66 2.22 24.15
CA CYS A 37 12.88 1.01 23.89
C CYS A 37 11.58 1.31 23.12
N VAL A 38 10.90 2.40 23.47
CA VAL A 38 9.69 2.82 22.75
C VAL A 38 9.99 3.14 21.29
N LYS A 39 11.12 3.81 21.00
CA LYS A 39 11.54 4.11 19.63
C LYS A 39 11.82 2.84 18.82
N ILE A 40 12.47 1.84 19.41
CA ILE A 40 12.76 0.56 18.74
C ILE A 40 11.46 -0.17 18.40
N VAL A 41 10.57 -0.34 19.39
CA VAL A 41 9.27 -1.00 19.21
C VAL A 41 8.45 -0.29 18.14
N LEU A 42 8.39 1.04 18.20
CA LEU A 42 7.65 1.86 17.26
C LEU A 42 8.19 1.75 15.84
N SER A 43 9.52 1.80 15.66
CA SER A 43 10.16 1.61 14.34
C SER A 43 9.87 0.22 13.77
N LYS A 44 9.80 -0.81 14.62
CA LYS A 44 9.54 -2.19 14.18
C LYS A 44 8.08 -2.40 13.78
N ILE A 45 7.14 -1.84 14.56
CA ILE A 45 5.71 -1.83 14.21
C ILE A 45 5.49 -1.06 12.91
N LEU A 46 6.12 0.12 12.74
CA LEU A 46 6.05 0.89 11.51
C LEU A 46 6.55 0.09 10.30
N SER A 47 7.67 -0.63 10.43
CA SER A 47 8.18 -1.50 9.36
C SER A 47 7.19 -2.63 9.01
N MET A 48 6.60 -3.30 10.02
CA MET A 48 5.56 -4.31 9.79
C MET A 48 4.31 -3.73 9.12
N TRP A 49 3.98 -2.49 9.42
CA TRP A 49 2.82 -1.81 8.88
C TRP A 49 3.00 -1.43 7.40
N MET A 50 4.23 -1.07 7.01
CA MET A 50 4.56 -0.80 5.60
C MET A 50 4.44 -2.04 4.71
N LEU A 51 4.64 -3.25 5.24
CA LEU A 51 4.38 -4.50 4.50
C LEU A 51 2.92 -4.61 4.01
N GLY A 52 1.98 -3.85 4.60
CA GLY A 52 0.62 -3.74 4.09
C GLY A 52 0.57 -3.24 2.63
N GLU A 53 1.52 -2.39 2.21
CA GLU A 53 1.61 -1.89 0.83
C GLU A 53 1.98 -2.99 -0.17
N LEU A 54 2.69 -4.03 0.27
CA LEU A 54 3.00 -5.22 -0.53
C LEU A 54 1.78 -6.12 -0.72
N ILE A 55 0.98 -6.27 0.34
CA ILE A 55 -0.17 -7.19 0.39
C ILE A 55 -1.41 -6.57 -0.26
N ALA A 56 -1.57 -5.25 -0.17
CA ALA A 56 -2.78 -4.59 -0.63
C ALA A 56 -3.09 -4.82 -2.12
N PRO A 57 -2.16 -4.68 -3.08
CA PRO A 57 -2.47 -4.89 -4.48
C PRO A 57 -2.73 -6.38 -4.80
N VAL A 58 -2.13 -7.32 -4.07
CA VAL A 58 -2.45 -8.76 -4.17
C VAL A 58 -3.92 -9.01 -3.85
N LEU A 59 -4.42 -8.44 -2.74
CA LEU A 59 -5.83 -8.57 -2.37
C LEU A 59 -6.76 -7.93 -3.41
N GLN A 60 -6.33 -6.83 -4.03
CA GLN A 60 -7.09 -6.18 -5.09
C GLN A 60 -7.16 -7.04 -6.35
N ILE A 61 -6.05 -7.63 -6.77
CA ILE A 61 -5.99 -8.57 -7.90
C ILE A 61 -6.88 -9.78 -7.64
N TRP A 62 -6.82 -10.33 -6.42
CA TRP A 62 -7.67 -11.45 -6.02
C TRP A 62 -9.16 -11.13 -6.18
N VAL A 63 -9.61 -9.96 -5.71
CA VAL A 63 -11.03 -9.54 -5.85
C VAL A 63 -11.42 -9.38 -7.32
N VAL A 64 -10.56 -8.79 -8.15
CA VAL A 64 -10.81 -8.62 -9.60
C VAL A 64 -10.94 -9.97 -10.31
N LEU A 65 -10.06 -10.93 -10.01
CA LEU A 65 -10.10 -12.27 -10.59
C LEU A 65 -11.35 -13.05 -10.15
N GLN A 66 -11.68 -13.01 -8.86
CA GLN A 66 -12.87 -13.67 -8.30
C GLN A 66 -14.17 -13.06 -8.83
N GLY A 67 -14.22 -11.73 -8.95
CA GLY A 67 -15.37 -11.00 -9.48
C GLY A 67 -15.51 -11.09 -10.99
N GLY A 68 -14.49 -11.55 -11.71
CA GLY A 68 -14.50 -11.67 -13.17
C GLY A 68 -14.65 -10.32 -13.89
N GLY A 69 -14.21 -9.22 -13.27
CA GLY A 69 -14.42 -7.88 -13.81
C GLY A 69 -13.62 -6.80 -13.09
N ALA A 70 -13.50 -5.64 -13.73
CA ALA A 70 -12.77 -4.47 -13.20
C ALA A 70 -13.69 -3.26 -12.97
N GLU A 71 -14.98 -3.50 -12.68
CA GLU A 71 -15.95 -2.43 -12.41
C GLU A 71 -15.56 -1.62 -11.16
N GLY A 72 -15.76 -0.31 -11.21
CA GLY A 72 -15.39 0.60 -10.13
C GLY A 72 -13.90 0.95 -10.07
N LEU A 73 -12.99 0.22 -10.73
CA LEU A 73 -11.57 0.54 -10.76
C LEU A 73 -11.21 1.58 -11.83
N SER A 74 -10.50 2.63 -11.42
CA SER A 74 -10.01 3.66 -12.34
C SER A 74 -8.64 3.30 -12.90
N LEU A 75 -8.57 3.04 -14.20
CA LEU A 75 -7.30 2.77 -14.91
C LEU A 75 -6.28 3.90 -14.68
N VAL A 76 -6.72 5.15 -14.72
CA VAL A 76 -5.86 6.33 -14.52
C VAL A 76 -5.30 6.36 -13.10
N SER A 77 -6.11 6.04 -12.09
CA SER A 77 -5.64 5.94 -10.70
C SER A 77 -4.55 4.87 -10.55
N VAL A 78 -4.76 3.69 -11.15
CA VAL A 78 -3.80 2.58 -11.07
C VAL A 78 -2.51 2.91 -11.83
N LEU A 79 -2.59 3.57 -12.99
CA LEU A 79 -1.41 4.03 -13.73
C LEU A 79 -0.59 5.08 -12.97
N LEU A 80 -1.24 6.01 -12.25
CA LEU A 80 -0.54 6.98 -11.41
C LEU A 80 0.17 6.32 -10.22
N GLN A 81 -0.43 5.27 -9.63
CA GLN A 81 0.22 4.47 -8.59
C GLN A 81 1.41 3.70 -9.14
N LEU A 82 1.24 3.09 -10.32
CA LEU A 82 2.33 2.42 -11.01
C LEU A 82 3.50 3.39 -11.24
N LEU A 83 3.23 4.59 -11.75
CA LEU A 83 4.25 5.62 -11.95
C LEU A 83 4.93 6.05 -10.65
N ALA A 84 4.19 6.22 -9.55
CA ALA A 84 4.77 6.59 -8.26
C ALA A 84 5.76 5.54 -7.74
N VAL A 85 5.40 4.24 -7.80
CA VAL A 85 6.31 3.16 -7.39
C VAL A 85 7.47 2.96 -8.37
N SER A 86 7.26 3.23 -9.66
CA SER A 86 8.32 3.25 -10.68
C SER A 86 9.40 4.28 -10.37
N ILE A 87 8.99 5.51 -10.02
CA ILE A 87 9.91 6.59 -9.67
C ILE A 87 10.73 6.19 -8.44
N HIS A 88 10.07 5.69 -7.39
CA HIS A 88 10.76 5.23 -6.18
C HIS A 88 11.82 4.15 -6.49
N THR A 89 11.45 3.16 -7.30
CA THR A 89 12.36 2.08 -7.69
C THR A 89 13.53 2.60 -8.52
N ALA A 90 13.29 3.55 -9.43
CA ALA A 90 14.34 4.17 -10.23
C ALA A 90 15.33 4.97 -9.37
N VAL A 91 14.86 5.68 -8.35
CA VAL A 91 15.72 6.38 -7.37
C VAL A 91 16.62 5.38 -6.63
N CYS A 92 16.06 4.26 -6.18
CA CYS A 92 16.84 3.24 -5.48
C CYS A 92 17.94 2.63 -6.36
N ILE A 93 17.63 2.38 -7.64
CA ILE A 93 18.60 1.90 -8.63
C ILE A 93 19.67 2.96 -8.91
N LEU A 94 19.26 4.23 -9.08
CA LEU A 94 20.17 5.36 -9.31
C LEU A 94 21.19 5.54 -8.18
N HIS A 95 20.75 5.34 -6.93
CA HIS A 95 21.62 5.38 -5.75
C HIS A 95 22.43 4.10 -5.53
N ASN A 96 22.33 3.10 -6.40
CA ASN A 96 23.00 1.80 -6.28
C ASN A 96 22.73 1.09 -4.96
N PHE A 97 21.49 1.19 -4.44
CA PHE A 97 21.12 0.44 -3.25
C PHE A 97 21.07 -1.08 -3.56
N PRO A 98 21.38 -1.94 -2.57
CA PRO A 98 21.26 -3.39 -2.76
C PRO A 98 19.81 -3.78 -3.04
N ILE A 99 19.59 -4.86 -3.79
CA ILE A 99 18.25 -5.35 -4.17
C ILE A 99 17.35 -5.55 -2.95
N GLY A 100 17.91 -5.93 -1.79
CA GLY A 100 17.15 -6.07 -0.55
C GLY A 100 16.46 -4.78 -0.06
N ALA A 101 16.92 -3.60 -0.51
CA ALA A 101 16.36 -2.31 -0.11
C ALA A 101 15.13 -1.90 -0.93
N TYR A 102 14.98 -2.38 -2.18
CA TYR A 102 13.91 -1.98 -3.08
C TYR A 102 13.18 -3.16 -3.74
N GLY A 103 13.57 -4.40 -3.40
CA GLY A 103 12.98 -5.62 -3.96
C GLY A 103 11.48 -5.75 -3.67
N GLU A 104 11.02 -5.24 -2.53
CA GLU A 104 9.59 -5.13 -2.23
C GLU A 104 8.87 -4.23 -3.24
N SER A 105 9.47 -3.11 -3.62
CA SER A 105 8.91 -2.18 -4.60
C SER A 105 8.85 -2.79 -5.99
N VAL A 106 9.83 -3.61 -6.37
CA VAL A 106 9.81 -4.39 -7.62
C VAL A 106 8.65 -5.39 -7.63
N PHE A 107 8.37 -6.04 -6.51
CA PHE A 107 7.22 -6.94 -6.42
C PHE A 107 5.89 -6.18 -6.53
N VAL A 108 5.77 -5.03 -5.85
CA VAL A 108 4.61 -4.12 -5.97
C VAL A 108 4.42 -3.63 -7.42
N LEU A 109 5.51 -3.29 -8.11
CA LEU A 109 5.50 -2.90 -9.53
C LEU A 109 4.86 -3.98 -10.40
N VAL A 110 5.30 -5.24 -10.26
CA VAL A 110 4.75 -6.36 -11.03
C VAL A 110 3.26 -6.53 -10.77
N GLN A 111 2.82 -6.39 -9.51
CA GLN A 111 1.40 -6.45 -9.16
C GLN A 111 0.58 -5.33 -9.83
N PHE A 112 1.06 -4.08 -9.81
CA PHE A 112 0.36 -2.99 -10.47
C PHE A 112 0.31 -3.16 -11.99
N VAL A 113 1.39 -3.64 -12.61
CA VAL A 113 1.41 -3.97 -14.04
C VAL A 113 0.35 -5.04 -14.37
N LEU A 114 0.27 -6.11 -13.57
CA LEU A 114 -0.75 -7.14 -13.73
C LEU A 114 -2.16 -6.58 -13.56
N LEU A 115 -2.37 -5.70 -12.57
CA LEU A 115 -3.66 -5.05 -12.34
C LEU A 115 -4.07 -4.15 -13.52
N VAL A 116 -3.14 -3.36 -14.07
CA VAL A 116 -3.38 -2.54 -15.27
C VAL A 116 -3.79 -3.42 -16.46
N PHE A 117 -3.08 -4.53 -16.67
CA PHE A 117 -3.43 -5.49 -17.72
C PHE A 117 -4.82 -6.10 -17.52
N LEU A 118 -5.13 -6.56 -16.29
CA LEU A 118 -6.44 -7.12 -15.96
C LEU A 118 -7.58 -6.12 -16.19
N ILE A 119 -7.39 -4.85 -15.81
CA ILE A 119 -8.41 -3.81 -16.05
C ILE A 119 -8.69 -3.67 -17.55
N GLN A 120 -7.67 -3.68 -18.40
CA GLN A 120 -7.87 -3.57 -19.85
C GLN A 120 -8.43 -4.84 -20.47
N TYR A 121 -8.00 -6.00 -19.98
CA TYR A 121 -8.51 -7.30 -20.38
C TYR A 121 -10.03 -7.41 -20.13
N TYR A 122 -10.50 -7.08 -18.91
CA TYR A 122 -11.93 -7.12 -18.58
C TYR A 122 -12.75 -6.02 -19.26
N LYS A 123 -12.12 -4.96 -19.79
CA LYS A 123 -12.77 -3.95 -20.64
C LYS A 123 -12.89 -4.38 -22.11
N GLY A 124 -12.37 -5.55 -22.49
CA GLY A 124 -12.34 -6.03 -23.88
C GLY A 124 -11.23 -5.42 -24.74
N ASN A 125 -10.33 -4.63 -24.15
CA ASN A 125 -9.28 -3.89 -24.85
C ASN A 125 -7.89 -4.51 -24.64
N THR A 126 -7.75 -5.82 -24.79
CA THR A 126 -6.50 -6.57 -24.51
C THR A 126 -5.30 -6.04 -25.30
N ILE A 127 -5.50 -5.65 -26.57
CA ILE A 127 -4.43 -5.06 -27.41
C ILE A 127 -3.91 -3.77 -26.78
N SER A 128 -4.80 -2.90 -26.29
CA SER A 128 -4.42 -1.67 -25.59
C SER A 128 -3.64 -1.99 -24.31
N GLY A 129 -4.01 -3.05 -23.58
CA GLY A 129 -3.26 -3.56 -22.43
C GLY A 129 -1.83 -3.98 -22.79
N CYS A 130 -1.65 -4.74 -23.88
CA CYS A 130 -0.32 -5.17 -24.35
C CYS A 130 0.54 -3.97 -24.81
N VAL A 131 -0.06 -3.01 -25.52
CA VAL A 131 0.64 -1.79 -25.95
C VAL A 131 1.07 -0.97 -24.73
N LEU A 132 0.19 -0.79 -23.75
CA LEU A 132 0.53 -0.09 -22.49
C LEU A 132 1.68 -0.78 -21.76
N LEU A 133 1.70 -2.11 -21.73
CA LEU A 133 2.79 -2.87 -21.12
C LEU A 133 4.12 -2.64 -21.86
N SER A 134 4.11 -2.70 -23.18
CA SER A 134 5.30 -2.47 -24.00
C SER A 134 5.85 -1.04 -23.82
N VAL A 135 4.97 -0.03 -23.86
CA VAL A 135 5.33 1.37 -23.61
C VAL A 135 5.89 1.53 -22.20
N TYR A 136 5.23 0.93 -21.20
CA TYR A 136 5.67 1.00 -19.82
C TYR A 136 7.06 0.37 -19.61
N SER A 137 7.34 -0.79 -20.21
CA SER A 137 8.66 -1.41 -20.16
C SER A 137 9.73 -0.52 -20.79
N GLY A 138 9.42 0.15 -21.91
CA GLY A 138 10.31 1.12 -22.54
C GLY A 138 10.59 2.34 -21.64
N VAL A 139 9.55 2.87 -20.98
CA VAL A 139 9.69 3.98 -20.02
C VAL A 139 10.54 3.57 -18.82
N MET A 140 10.33 2.38 -18.25
CA MET A 140 11.13 1.87 -17.13
C MET A 140 12.59 1.63 -17.50
N TYR A 141 12.84 1.11 -18.70
CA TYR A 141 14.19 0.96 -19.22
C TYR A 141 14.87 2.33 -19.35
N LEU A 142 14.21 3.31 -19.95
CA LEU A 142 14.75 4.66 -20.08
C LEU A 142 15.02 5.30 -18.70
N LEU A 143 14.08 5.18 -17.76
CA LEU A 143 14.15 5.77 -16.43
C LEU A 143 15.28 5.19 -15.59
N THR A 144 15.62 3.90 -15.78
CA THR A 144 16.73 3.23 -15.07
C THR A 144 18.06 3.25 -15.83
N SER A 145 18.05 3.65 -17.11
CA SER A 145 19.26 3.78 -17.91
C SER A 145 20.10 5.00 -17.56
N ALA A 146 21.39 4.94 -17.91
CA ALA A 146 22.31 6.09 -17.79
C ALA A 146 21.95 7.28 -18.70
N LEU A 147 20.95 7.15 -19.59
CA LEU A 147 20.50 8.24 -20.45
C LEU A 147 19.70 9.30 -19.67
N THR A 148 19.08 8.92 -18.54
CA THR A 148 18.27 9.84 -17.75
C THR A 148 19.14 10.55 -16.71
N PRO A 149 19.25 11.89 -16.73
CA PRO A 149 20.01 12.62 -15.72
C PRO A 149 19.43 12.40 -14.32
N ALA A 150 20.30 12.23 -13.32
CA ALA A 150 19.91 12.04 -11.92
C ALA A 150 18.94 13.13 -11.42
N VAL A 151 19.10 14.37 -11.88
CA VAL A 151 18.22 15.49 -11.50
C VAL A 151 16.76 15.26 -11.90
N VAL A 152 16.52 14.58 -13.03
CA VAL A 152 15.15 14.29 -13.50
C VAL A 152 14.49 13.26 -12.58
N VAL A 153 15.19 12.17 -12.25
CA VAL A 153 14.65 11.12 -11.38
C VAL A 153 14.40 11.65 -9.97
N MET A 154 15.34 12.44 -9.44
CA MET A 154 15.21 13.05 -8.10
C MET A 154 14.10 14.11 -8.03
N THR A 155 13.94 14.93 -9.07
CA THR A 155 12.81 15.87 -9.11
C THR A 155 11.49 15.11 -9.20
N MET A 156 11.38 14.06 -10.01
CA MET A 156 10.17 13.21 -10.06
C MET A 156 9.85 12.59 -8.69
N GLN A 157 10.87 12.22 -7.90
CA GLN A 157 10.69 11.66 -6.56
C GLN A 157 9.98 12.64 -5.61
N GLU A 158 10.31 13.92 -5.67
CA GLU A 158 9.63 14.96 -4.86
C GLU A 158 8.14 15.07 -5.21
N TRP A 159 7.79 14.90 -6.49
CA TRP A 159 6.40 14.93 -6.97
C TRP A 159 5.66 13.60 -6.80
N SER A 160 6.34 12.51 -6.42
CA SER A 160 5.73 11.18 -6.34
C SER A 160 4.56 11.11 -5.35
N VAL A 161 4.64 11.83 -4.23
CA VAL A 161 3.56 11.91 -3.23
C VAL A 161 2.31 12.56 -3.82
N LEU A 162 2.49 13.57 -4.69
CA LEU A 162 1.37 14.22 -5.36
C LEU A 162 0.70 13.27 -6.36
N LEU A 163 1.47 12.45 -7.09
CA LEU A 163 0.90 11.40 -7.94
C LEU A 163 0.03 10.43 -7.13
N VAL A 164 0.49 10.04 -5.92
CA VAL A 164 -0.29 9.19 -5.02
C VAL A 164 -1.58 9.90 -4.61
N ILE A 165 -1.53 11.15 -4.17
CA ILE A 165 -2.73 11.92 -3.78
C ILE A 165 -3.72 12.00 -4.95
N THR A 166 -3.26 12.41 -6.14
CA THR A 166 -4.08 12.51 -7.34
C THR A 166 -4.70 11.15 -7.70
N SER A 167 -3.95 10.05 -7.57
CA SER A 167 -4.49 8.71 -7.83
C SER A 167 -5.68 8.39 -6.91
N ARG A 168 -5.58 8.73 -5.62
CA ARG A 168 -6.65 8.48 -4.64
C ARG A 168 -7.86 9.36 -4.91
N LEU A 169 -7.66 10.62 -5.25
CA LEU A 169 -8.74 11.55 -5.61
C LEU A 169 -9.49 11.11 -6.87
N ILE A 170 -8.77 10.66 -7.90
CA ILE A 170 -9.39 10.13 -9.13
C ILE A 170 -10.23 8.90 -8.81
N GLN A 171 -9.71 7.96 -8.01
CA GLN A 171 -10.47 6.78 -7.60
C GLN A 171 -11.71 7.17 -6.78
N ALA A 172 -11.59 8.15 -5.88
CA ALA A 172 -12.70 8.64 -5.06
C ALA A 172 -13.79 9.28 -5.93
N GLY A 173 -13.40 10.05 -6.94
CA GLY A 173 -14.31 10.63 -7.93
C GLY A 173 -15.02 9.56 -8.77
N CYS A 174 -14.30 8.51 -9.18
CA CYS A 174 -14.90 7.37 -9.88
C CYS A 174 -15.94 6.64 -9.03
N ASN A 175 -15.65 6.43 -7.73
CA ASN A 175 -16.60 5.82 -6.79
C ASN A 175 -17.87 6.67 -6.64
N MET A 176 -17.70 8.00 -6.50
CA MET A 176 -18.83 8.94 -6.37
C MET A 176 -19.71 8.94 -7.64
N LYS A 177 -19.09 9.01 -8.82
CA LYS A 177 -19.82 9.01 -10.09
C LYS A 177 -20.56 7.70 -10.33
N SER A 178 -19.99 6.58 -9.90
CA SER A 178 -20.59 5.25 -10.08
C SER A 178 -21.65 4.94 -9.01
N GLY A 179 -21.68 5.67 -7.89
CA GLY A 179 -22.55 5.38 -6.74
C GLY A 179 -22.29 3.99 -6.10
N SER A 180 -21.14 3.40 -6.39
CA SER A 180 -20.72 2.06 -5.98
C SER A 180 -19.20 1.97 -6.06
N THR A 181 -18.60 1.12 -5.22
CA THR A 181 -17.15 0.83 -5.25
C THR A 181 -16.79 -0.34 -6.18
N GLY A 182 -17.78 -1.02 -6.76
CA GLY A 182 -17.57 -2.14 -7.68
C GLY A 182 -16.67 -3.22 -7.07
N GLN A 183 -15.57 -3.52 -7.75
CA GLN A 183 -14.57 -4.52 -7.38
C GLN A 183 -13.40 -3.95 -6.55
N LEU A 184 -13.53 -2.74 -6.01
CA LEU A 184 -12.52 -2.16 -5.12
C LEU A 184 -12.49 -2.91 -3.78
N SER A 185 -11.35 -3.50 -3.43
CA SER A 185 -11.17 -4.33 -2.24
C SER A 185 -11.07 -3.46 -0.98
N GLY A 186 -12.05 -3.59 -0.08
CA GLY A 186 -12.03 -2.90 1.22
C GLY A 186 -10.81 -3.24 2.07
N ALA A 187 -10.37 -4.51 2.05
CA ALA A 187 -9.18 -4.93 2.77
C ALA A 187 -7.90 -4.31 2.18
N SER A 188 -7.81 -4.24 0.84
CA SER A 188 -6.71 -3.55 0.16
C SER A 188 -6.64 -2.07 0.54
N VAL A 189 -7.77 -1.35 0.46
CA VAL A 189 -7.82 0.08 0.80
C VAL A 189 -7.52 0.33 2.27
N PHE A 190 -7.93 -0.56 3.16
CA PHE A 190 -7.52 -0.50 4.57
C PHE A 190 -6.01 -0.60 4.72
N LEU A 191 -5.36 -1.62 4.15
CA LEU A 191 -3.91 -1.79 4.20
C LEU A 191 -3.14 -0.61 3.58
N VAL A 192 -3.66 -0.02 2.50
CA VAL A 192 -3.09 1.21 1.91
C VAL A 192 -3.24 2.40 2.86
N PHE A 193 -4.41 2.56 3.50
CA PHE A 193 -4.62 3.60 4.51
C PHE A 193 -3.61 3.46 5.65
N LEU A 194 -3.45 2.23 6.16
CA LEU A 194 -2.42 1.88 7.11
C LEU A 194 -1.05 2.36 6.60
N ALA A 195 -0.52 1.81 5.51
CA ALA A 195 0.80 2.19 5.00
C ALA A 195 0.99 3.72 4.84
N SER A 196 -0.03 4.43 4.34
CA SER A 196 0.00 5.90 4.21
C SER A 196 0.05 6.64 5.55
N LEU A 197 -0.63 6.13 6.59
CA LEU A 197 -0.57 6.66 7.94
C LEU A 197 0.83 6.46 8.55
N GLY A 198 1.46 5.30 8.28
CA GLY A 198 2.84 5.03 8.68
C GLY A 198 3.81 6.04 8.09
N ARG A 199 3.66 6.35 6.79
CA ARG A 199 4.49 7.35 6.09
C ARG A 199 4.30 8.76 6.64
N ALA A 200 3.05 9.17 6.88
CA ALA A 200 2.75 10.45 7.49
C ALA A 200 3.39 10.58 8.89
N PHE A 201 3.32 9.52 9.69
CA PHE A 201 3.92 9.50 11.02
C PHE A 201 5.45 9.59 10.97
N GLN A 202 6.11 8.78 10.14
CA GLN A 202 7.56 8.81 9.99
C GLN A 202 8.03 10.17 9.46
N SER A 203 7.38 10.69 8.43
CA SER A 203 7.74 11.98 7.84
C SER A 203 7.60 13.12 8.85
N THR A 204 6.54 13.14 9.66
CA THR A 204 6.36 14.14 10.74
C THR A 204 7.45 14.05 11.81
N ARG A 205 7.98 12.85 12.08
CA ARG A 205 9.07 12.67 13.04
C ARG A 205 10.42 13.13 12.49
N GLU A 206 10.59 13.04 11.18
CA GLU A 206 11.83 13.41 10.51
C GLU A 206 11.91 14.92 10.24
N SER A 207 10.83 15.54 9.75
CA SER A 207 10.76 16.98 9.52
C SER A 207 9.32 17.50 9.35
N HIS A 208 9.08 18.78 9.69
CA HIS A 208 7.82 19.48 9.40
C HIS A 208 7.84 20.20 8.04
N SER A 209 8.41 19.54 7.01
CA SER A 209 8.52 20.10 5.66
C SER A 209 7.23 19.94 4.83
N LEU A 210 7.19 20.55 3.65
CA LEU A 210 6.08 20.42 2.68
C LEU A 210 5.79 18.95 2.32
N HIS A 211 6.83 18.11 2.25
CA HIS A 211 6.71 16.68 2.01
C HIS A 211 5.91 15.97 3.12
N SER A 212 6.12 16.37 4.37
CA SER A 212 5.38 15.83 5.52
C SER A 212 3.90 16.17 5.47
N GLN A 213 3.57 17.43 5.12
CA GLN A 213 2.19 17.85 4.91
C GLN A 213 1.53 17.08 3.75
N ALA A 214 2.26 16.83 2.67
CA ALA A 214 1.76 16.01 1.55
C ALA A 214 1.50 14.56 1.97
N CYS A 215 2.34 13.96 2.82
CA CYS A 215 2.11 12.61 3.35
C CYS A 215 0.85 12.54 4.24
N VAL A 216 0.63 13.54 5.09
CA VAL A 216 -0.59 13.65 5.90
C VAL A 216 -1.82 13.77 5.01
N LEU A 217 -1.78 14.61 3.98
CA LEU A 217 -2.86 14.76 3.01
C LEU A 217 -3.15 13.45 2.26
N SER A 218 -2.10 12.72 1.84
CA SER A 218 -2.25 11.40 1.24
C SER A 218 -2.95 10.41 2.18
N SER A 219 -2.63 10.43 3.48
CA SER A 219 -3.31 9.60 4.47
C SER A 219 -4.78 9.96 4.62
N CYS A 220 -5.13 11.26 4.59
CA CYS A 220 -6.51 11.71 4.59
C CYS A 220 -7.26 11.24 3.34
N CYS A 221 -6.65 11.30 2.15
CA CYS A 221 -7.26 10.78 0.92
C CYS A 221 -7.50 9.26 0.97
N SER A 222 -6.58 8.49 1.54
CA SER A 222 -6.78 7.05 1.77
C SER A 222 -7.93 6.78 2.73
N LEU A 223 -8.07 7.59 3.80
CA LEU A 223 -9.20 7.49 4.72
C LEU A 223 -10.53 7.82 4.04
N LEU A 224 -10.57 8.83 3.16
CA LEU A 224 -11.76 9.16 2.37
C LEU A 224 -12.23 7.97 1.53
N LEU A 225 -11.31 7.27 0.86
CA LEU A 225 -11.65 6.04 0.10
C LEU A 225 -12.21 4.95 1.02
N LEU A 226 -11.63 4.77 2.20
CA LEU A 226 -12.11 3.79 3.16
C LEU A 226 -13.53 4.11 3.63
N ILE A 227 -13.82 5.38 3.91
CA ILE A 227 -15.15 5.85 4.28
C ILE A 227 -16.14 5.61 3.13
N GLN A 228 -15.76 5.91 1.89
CA GLN A 228 -16.60 5.64 0.72
C GLN A 228 -16.95 4.16 0.58
N ILE A 229 -15.99 3.26 0.82
CA ILE A 229 -16.25 1.81 0.79
C ILE A 229 -17.30 1.43 1.84
N GLN A 230 -17.23 1.99 3.05
CA GLN A 230 -18.23 1.70 4.08
C GLN A 230 -19.61 2.26 3.72
N ILE A 231 -19.68 3.47 3.15
CA ILE A 231 -20.95 4.10 2.75
C ILE A 231 -21.62 3.35 1.59
N TYR A 232 -20.85 2.96 0.56
CA TYR A 232 -21.38 2.27 -0.62
C TYR A 232 -21.55 0.76 -0.43
N ARG A 233 -21.10 0.20 0.71
CA ARG A 233 -21.35 -1.19 1.06
C ARG A 233 -22.85 -1.37 1.33
N LYS A 234 -23.57 -1.96 0.37
CA LYS A 234 -24.98 -2.31 0.56
C LYS A 234 -25.12 -3.27 1.75
N PRO A 235 -26.12 -3.08 2.65
CA PRO A 235 -26.46 -4.10 3.62
C PRO A 235 -26.93 -5.37 2.88
N PRO A 236 -26.66 -6.58 3.41
CA PRO A 236 -27.09 -7.81 2.76
C PRO A 236 -28.60 -7.78 2.59
N THR A 237 -29.06 -7.90 1.34
CA THR A 237 -30.50 -8.02 1.05
C THR A 237 -31.03 -9.33 1.63
N SER A 238 -32.22 -9.29 2.26
CA SER A 238 -32.91 -10.40 2.95
C SER A 238 -32.89 -11.78 2.23
N ARG A 239 -32.73 -11.80 0.91
CA ARG A 239 -32.59 -13.02 0.09
C ARG A 239 -31.28 -13.79 0.33
N GLU A 240 -30.17 -13.13 0.67
CA GLU A 240 -28.88 -13.79 1.00
C GLU A 240 -28.88 -14.38 2.41
N THR A 241 -29.56 -13.74 3.37
CA THR A 241 -29.73 -14.26 4.73
C THR A 241 -30.52 -15.57 4.74
N THR A 242 -31.44 -15.74 3.78
CA THR A 242 -32.24 -16.96 3.64
C THR A 242 -31.44 -18.10 2.98
N LYS A 243 -30.44 -17.78 2.14
CA LYS A 243 -29.52 -18.79 1.58
C LYS A 243 -28.48 -19.25 2.61
N ARG A 244 -27.86 -18.34 3.37
CA ARG A 244 -26.95 -18.71 4.46
C ARG A 244 -27.61 -19.55 5.54
N LYS A 245 -28.86 -19.26 5.92
CA LYS A 245 -29.65 -20.08 6.86
C LYS A 245 -30.11 -21.44 6.31
N LYS A 246 -29.96 -21.70 5.02
CA LYS A 246 -30.26 -23.01 4.40
C LYS A 246 -29.01 -23.86 4.20
N GLU A 247 -27.82 -23.27 4.36
CA GLU A 247 -26.52 -23.94 4.22
C GLU A 247 -25.82 -24.17 5.58
N GLU A 248 -26.37 -23.66 6.68
CA GLU A 248 -26.11 -24.11 8.08
C GLU A 248 -27.16 -25.12 8.52
#